data_AF-A0A6J7CUS3-F1
#
_entry.id   AF-A0A6J7CUS3-F1
#
_cell.length_a   1.000
_cell.length_b   1.000
_cell.length_c   1.000
_cell.angle_alpha   90.00
_cell.angle_beta   90.00
_cell.angle_gamma   90.00
#
_symmetry.space_group_name_H-M   'P 1'
#
loop_
_entity.id
_entity.type
_entity.pdbx_description
1 polymer ?
#
loop_
_entity_poly.entity_id
_entity_poly.type
_entity_poly.pdbx_seq_one_letter_code
_entity_poly.pdbx_strand_id
1 'polypeptide(L)'
;MQAVVRPTGDGHRSIGEVRRTPLLPALTLLALALPGAAVAAVPADTPVMTRGDLPRAVTAVSSATKPKRKQLKDAIARLQARGNIDAQEARTALADDLAARRLARRLKGVRRKELRAVLRNADDMAVAGTLTAPRLAPVMETIRRNTAWWGGSGTVAYGRRMTFPGSDLVWQGYPGQGIQIQWLATFARMNQLFLAKSRNDELARMAAEVSAYAVPRAGGIAWEYLFRFGGGRPPWVSGLAQGTAIQALARAGARLSRLRLLDLAHDALGIFRTAPPAGVRVRASGAAGGEERAHYLIYSYAPGQRVYNAFLQALIGLHDFAGIRNDPLARRLFIEGEREAQIEILKADTGSWSLYQPGVPSSLGYHKVLRDFAQGLCVRLNRDRQRAVLDLRDITGDQGAVLGDLGNWPDPEPYCVASQNFTLYLYARRRAAGLPAPTF
;
A
#
# COMPACT_ATOMS: atom_id res chain seq x y z
N MET A 1 -31.39 42.33 72.90
CA MET A 1 -31.25 43.76 73.24
C MET A 1 -30.00 43.87 74.12
N GLN A 2 -29.13 44.85 73.84
CA GLN A 2 -27.73 45.04 74.31
C GLN A 2 -26.70 44.19 73.54
N ALA A 3 -26.04 44.66 72.46
CA ALA A 3 -25.04 45.75 72.28
C ALA A 3 -23.68 45.43 72.96
N VAL A 4 -22.47 45.61 72.43
CA VAL A 4 -21.89 46.11 71.15
C VAL A 4 -20.39 45.70 71.14
N VAL A 5 -19.88 45.25 69.98
CA VAL A 5 -18.52 45.37 69.34
C VAL A 5 -17.19 45.18 70.13
N ARG A 6 -16.36 44.22 69.65
CA ARG A 6 -14.97 44.38 69.11
C ARG A 6 -14.34 43.02 68.75
N PRO A 7 -13.56 42.90 67.64
CA PRO A 7 -12.53 41.87 67.53
C PRO A 7 -11.15 42.44 67.18
N THR A 8 -10.15 42.08 67.98
CA THR A 8 -8.73 42.07 67.59
C THR A 8 -8.18 40.72 68.02
N GLY A 9 -7.97 39.82 67.05
CA GLY A 9 -7.37 38.51 67.28
C GLY A 9 -5.97 38.49 66.70
N ASP A 10 -4.99 38.30 67.58
CA ASP A 10 -3.62 37.90 67.23
C ASP A 10 -3.37 36.48 67.74
N GLY A 11 -2.71 35.68 66.90
CA GLY A 11 -1.83 34.58 67.31
C GLY A 11 -2.45 33.19 67.49
N HIS A 12 -2.05 32.23 66.64
CA HIS A 12 -1.13 31.17 67.10
C HIS A 12 -0.77 30.12 66.03
N ARG A 13 0.55 29.82 66.00
CA ARG A 13 1.21 28.49 65.79
C ARG A 13 1.16 27.90 64.37
N SER A 14 2.09 27.08 63.91
CA SER A 14 3.49 26.75 64.21
C SER A 14 3.87 25.71 63.15
N ILE A 15 4.99 25.93 62.46
CA ILE A 15 6.01 24.99 61.93
C ILE A 15 5.57 23.55 61.60
N GLY A 16 5.84 23.14 60.35
CA GLY A 16 6.02 21.74 59.96
C GLY A 16 6.24 21.55 58.46
N GLU A 17 7.50 21.33 58.05
CA GLU A 17 7.89 20.83 56.72
C GLU A 17 7.11 19.56 56.35
N VAL A 18 7.00 19.25 55.04
CA VAL A 18 7.37 17.94 54.45
C VAL A 18 7.06 17.86 52.94
N ARG A 19 8.11 17.49 52.21
CA ARG A 19 8.21 16.75 50.92
C ARG A 19 7.74 17.40 49.61
N ARG A 20 8.76 17.66 48.80
CA ARG A 20 8.76 17.70 47.33
C ARG A 20 8.23 16.38 46.75
N THR A 21 7.20 16.47 45.91
CA THR A 21 6.78 15.43 44.96
C THR A 21 7.10 15.92 43.55
N PRO A 22 7.69 15.09 42.66
CA PRO A 22 7.94 15.49 41.29
C PRO A 22 6.63 15.47 40.50
N LEU A 23 6.26 16.61 39.93
CA LEU A 23 5.21 16.73 38.93
C LEU A 23 5.66 16.01 37.65
N LEU A 24 5.07 14.85 37.38
CA LEU A 24 5.02 14.27 36.04
C LEU A 24 4.33 15.27 35.10
N PRO A 25 4.89 15.60 33.92
CA PRO A 25 4.15 16.40 32.95
C PRO A 25 3.01 15.55 32.42
N ALA A 26 1.78 16.02 32.67
CA ALA A 26 0.60 15.51 31.98
C ALA A 26 0.81 15.72 30.47
N LEU A 27 0.99 14.62 29.73
CA LEU A 27 0.89 14.62 28.27
C LEU A 27 -0.57 14.90 27.93
N THR A 28 -0.89 16.18 27.74
CA THR A 28 -2.15 16.60 27.12
C THR A 28 -2.06 16.20 25.65
N LEU A 29 -2.60 15.03 25.32
CA LEU A 29 -2.87 14.61 23.94
C LEU A 29 -3.93 15.56 23.38
N LEU A 30 -3.49 16.68 22.81
CA LEU A 30 -4.33 17.58 22.05
C LEU A 30 -4.78 16.81 20.79
N ALA A 31 -6.02 16.29 20.83
CA ALA A 31 -6.67 15.70 19.68
C ALA A 31 -6.91 16.80 18.63
N LEU A 32 -5.93 16.99 17.75
CA LEU A 32 -6.09 17.81 16.54
C LEU A 32 -7.18 17.16 15.67
N ALA A 33 -8.38 17.72 15.75
CA ALA A 33 -9.45 17.47 14.81
C ALA A 33 -9.00 17.98 13.43
N LEU A 34 -8.45 17.09 12.60
CA LEU A 34 -8.19 17.36 11.18
C LEU A 34 -9.54 17.66 10.49
N PRO A 35 -9.77 18.88 9.96
CA PRO A 35 -10.95 19.16 9.17
C PRO A 35 -10.94 18.30 7.91
N GLY A 36 -12.08 17.66 7.63
CA GLY A 36 -12.25 16.75 6.51
C GLY A 36 -12.16 17.46 5.17
N ALA A 37 -11.02 17.36 4.50
CA ALA A 37 -10.89 17.62 3.08
C ALA A 37 -10.71 16.29 2.35
N ALA A 38 -11.50 16.09 1.30
CA ALA A 38 -11.57 14.88 0.49
C ALA A 38 -10.17 14.34 0.17
N VAL A 39 -9.77 13.33 0.91
CA VAL A 39 -8.63 12.49 0.58
C VAL A 39 -9.06 11.75 -0.68
N ALA A 40 -8.38 11.99 -1.81
CA ALA A 40 -8.53 11.16 -2.99
C ALA A 40 -8.29 9.71 -2.56
N ALA A 41 -9.38 8.97 -2.39
CA ALA A 41 -9.34 7.55 -2.19
C ALA A 41 -8.82 6.93 -3.49
N VAL A 42 -8.06 5.85 -3.41
CA VAL A 42 -7.87 5.01 -4.61
C VAL A 42 -9.28 4.65 -5.10
N PRO A 43 -9.70 5.11 -6.29
CA PRO A 43 -11.06 4.87 -6.75
C PRO A 43 -11.29 3.36 -6.78
N ALA A 44 -12.48 2.93 -6.35
CA ALA A 44 -12.87 1.51 -6.37
C ALA A 44 -12.68 0.90 -7.78
N ASP A 45 -12.78 1.75 -8.80
CA ASP A 45 -12.55 1.49 -10.21
C ASP A 45 -11.10 1.68 -10.68
N THR A 46 -10.10 1.51 -9.80
CA THR A 46 -8.71 1.35 -10.26
C THR A 46 -8.73 0.28 -11.34
N PRO A 47 -8.33 0.61 -12.59
CA PRO A 47 -8.48 -0.29 -13.72
C PRO A 47 -7.98 -1.66 -13.31
N VAL A 48 -8.83 -2.66 -13.56
CA VAL A 48 -8.37 -4.05 -13.54
C VAL A 48 -7.17 -4.07 -14.47
N MET A 49 -5.99 -4.34 -13.92
CA MET A 49 -4.80 -4.64 -14.69
C MET A 49 -5.16 -5.62 -15.80
N THR A 50 -5.16 -5.20 -17.07
CA THR A 50 -5.51 -6.07 -18.18
C THR A 50 -4.25 -6.66 -18.80
N ARG A 51 -4.42 -7.78 -19.51
CA ARG A 51 -3.31 -8.41 -20.23
C ARG A 51 -2.74 -7.51 -21.34
N GLY A 52 -3.50 -6.51 -21.80
CA GLY A 52 -3.09 -5.54 -22.82
C GLY A 52 -2.15 -4.45 -22.31
N ASP A 53 -2.01 -4.32 -20.99
CA ASP A 53 -1.16 -3.30 -20.34
C ASP A 53 0.28 -3.79 -20.12
N LEU A 54 0.60 -5.01 -20.61
CA LEU A 54 1.91 -5.63 -20.50
C LEU A 54 2.64 -5.57 -21.85
N PRO A 55 3.91 -5.13 -21.93
CA PRO A 55 4.70 -5.37 -23.11
C PRO A 55 4.82 -6.88 -23.37
N ARG A 56 4.98 -7.24 -24.66
CA ARG A 56 5.13 -8.61 -25.13
C ARG A 56 6.11 -9.36 -24.22
N ALA A 57 5.64 -10.44 -23.62
CA ALA A 57 6.47 -11.30 -22.79
C ALA A 57 7.71 -11.71 -23.59
N VAL A 58 8.91 -11.43 -23.05
CA VAL A 58 10.11 -12.13 -23.50
C VAL A 58 9.83 -13.61 -23.26
N THR A 59 9.75 -14.37 -24.36
CA THR A 59 9.56 -15.81 -24.32
C THR A 59 10.71 -16.43 -23.56
N ALA A 60 10.51 -16.69 -22.27
CA ALA A 60 11.38 -17.56 -21.51
C ALA A 60 11.24 -18.97 -22.09
N VAL A 61 12.20 -19.35 -22.91
CA VAL A 61 12.41 -20.74 -23.32
C VAL A 61 12.69 -21.52 -22.03
N SER A 62 11.71 -22.30 -21.60
CA SER A 62 11.88 -23.22 -20.47
C SER A 62 12.19 -24.61 -21.02
N SER A 63 13.45 -24.87 -21.36
CA SER A 63 13.95 -26.25 -21.36
C SER A 63 14.31 -26.61 -19.91
N ALA A 64 13.37 -27.25 -19.20
CA ALA A 64 13.66 -27.81 -17.89
C ALA A 64 13.04 -29.20 -17.76
N THR A 65 13.92 -30.17 -17.54
CA THR A 65 13.69 -31.58 -17.24
C THR A 65 12.58 -31.74 -16.20
N LYS A 66 11.57 -32.59 -16.46
CA LYS A 66 10.40 -32.79 -15.58
C LYS A 66 10.85 -33.20 -14.16
N PRO A 67 10.74 -32.34 -13.13
CA PRO A 67 11.10 -32.74 -11.78
C PRO A 67 9.99 -33.61 -11.19
N LYS A 68 10.38 -34.63 -10.42
CA LYS A 68 9.47 -35.60 -9.78
C LYS A 68 8.45 -34.87 -8.89
N ARG A 69 7.17 -35.13 -9.11
CA ARG A 69 6.02 -34.54 -8.39
C ARG A 69 6.01 -34.97 -6.91
N LYS A 70 6.31 -34.05 -5.98
CA LYS A 70 5.90 -34.00 -4.53
C LYS A 70 6.49 -32.79 -3.75
N GLN A 71 6.64 -31.61 -4.38
CA GLN A 71 7.55 -30.56 -3.90
C GLN A 71 7.03 -29.72 -2.71
N LEU A 72 5.75 -29.32 -2.70
CA LEU A 72 5.17 -28.59 -1.56
C LEU A 72 5.18 -29.42 -0.27
N LYS A 73 4.79 -30.70 -0.36
CA LYS A 73 4.81 -31.64 0.77
C LYS A 73 6.19 -31.69 1.43
N ASP A 74 7.25 -31.82 0.63
CA ASP A 74 8.61 -31.93 1.14
C ASP A 74 9.07 -30.62 1.79
N ALA A 75 8.65 -29.47 1.26
CA ALA A 75 8.92 -28.17 1.87
C ALA A 75 8.20 -28.00 3.22
N ILE A 76 6.93 -28.42 3.33
CA ILE A 76 6.19 -28.42 4.60
C ILE A 76 6.91 -29.30 5.64
N ALA A 77 7.29 -30.52 5.25
CA ALA A 77 8.03 -31.44 6.12
C ALA A 77 9.37 -30.85 6.57
N ARG A 78 10.10 -30.17 5.69
CA ARG A 78 11.36 -29.47 6.05
C ARG A 78 11.13 -28.33 7.03
N LEU A 79 10.07 -27.53 6.84
CA LEU A 79 9.74 -26.44 7.79
C LEU A 79 9.42 -27.02 9.17
N GLN A 80 8.65 -28.10 9.23
CA GLN A 80 8.32 -28.77 10.50
C GLN A 80 9.58 -29.37 11.16
N ALA A 81 10.40 -30.08 10.41
CA ALA A 81 11.63 -30.70 10.93
C ALA A 81 12.63 -29.69 11.49
N ARG A 82 12.60 -28.45 10.99
CA ARG A 82 13.42 -27.32 11.48
C ARG A 82 12.77 -26.54 12.62
N GLY A 83 11.57 -26.92 13.06
CA GLY A 83 10.81 -26.20 14.10
C GLY A 83 10.27 -24.85 13.64
N ASN A 84 10.24 -24.57 12.34
CA ASN A 84 9.71 -23.32 11.80
C ASN A 84 8.17 -23.27 11.81
N ILE A 85 7.50 -24.43 11.85
CA ILE A 85 6.06 -24.60 11.99
C ILE A 85 5.78 -25.76 12.95
N ASP A 86 4.65 -25.73 13.64
CA ASP A 86 4.26 -26.82 14.55
C ASP A 86 3.67 -28.03 13.80
N ALA A 87 3.48 -29.13 14.54
CA ALA A 87 2.95 -30.37 13.97
C ALA A 87 1.50 -30.25 13.47
N GLN A 88 0.69 -29.40 14.08
CA GLN A 88 -0.71 -29.20 13.69
C GLN A 88 -0.82 -28.36 12.42
N GLU A 89 -0.02 -27.31 12.30
CA GLU A 89 0.12 -26.49 11.10
C GLU A 89 0.59 -27.34 9.91
N ALA A 90 1.63 -28.16 10.12
CA ALA A 90 2.13 -29.06 9.08
C ALA A 90 1.07 -30.09 8.65
N ARG A 91 0.37 -30.73 9.60
CA ARG A 91 -0.72 -31.69 9.29
C ARG A 91 -1.84 -31.04 8.48
N THR A 92 -2.29 -29.85 8.89
CA THR A 92 -3.34 -29.09 8.19
C THR A 92 -2.89 -28.74 6.78
N ALA A 93 -1.68 -28.20 6.61
CA ALA A 93 -1.15 -27.82 5.32
C ALA A 93 -1.02 -29.02 4.35
N LEU A 94 -0.57 -30.17 4.85
CA LEU A 94 -0.50 -31.41 4.07
C LEU A 94 -1.88 -31.95 3.68
N ALA A 95 -2.86 -31.85 4.58
CA ALA A 95 -4.24 -32.26 4.28
C ALA A 95 -4.86 -31.40 3.18
N ASP A 96 -4.68 -30.07 3.27
CA ASP A 96 -5.14 -29.10 2.26
C ASP A 96 -4.49 -29.34 0.89
N ASP A 97 -3.17 -29.52 0.84
CA ASP A 97 -2.45 -29.84 -0.41
C ASP A 97 -2.94 -31.14 -1.04
N LEU A 98 -3.13 -32.19 -0.23
CA LEU A 98 -3.63 -33.47 -0.70
C LEU A 98 -5.06 -33.38 -1.24
N ALA A 99 -5.94 -32.66 -0.53
CA ALA A 99 -7.32 -32.42 -0.95
C ALA A 99 -7.37 -31.68 -2.29
N ALA A 100 -6.60 -30.60 -2.42
CA ALA A 100 -6.49 -29.81 -3.65
C ALA A 100 -5.99 -30.65 -4.83
N ARG A 101 -4.95 -31.46 -4.63
CA ARG A 101 -4.40 -32.35 -5.68
C ARG A 101 -5.38 -33.46 -6.07
N ARG A 102 -6.14 -34.03 -5.12
CA ARG A 102 -7.20 -35.01 -5.40
C ARG A 102 -8.32 -34.37 -6.23
N LEU A 103 -8.77 -33.18 -5.85
CA LEU A 103 -9.78 -32.43 -6.59
C LEU A 103 -9.29 -32.11 -8.01
N ALA A 104 -8.08 -31.59 -8.17
CA ALA A 104 -7.51 -31.25 -9.47
C ALA A 104 -7.38 -32.44 -10.45
N ARG A 105 -7.34 -33.68 -9.95
CA ARG A 105 -7.40 -34.90 -10.79
C ARG A 105 -8.81 -35.15 -11.33
N ARG A 106 -9.85 -34.87 -10.54
CA ARG A 106 -11.26 -35.09 -10.89
C ARG A 106 -11.85 -33.98 -11.75
N LEU A 107 -11.49 -32.72 -11.49
CA LEU A 107 -11.94 -31.56 -12.28
C LEU A 107 -11.56 -31.71 -13.75
N LYS A 108 -12.27 -31.05 -14.67
CA LYS A 108 -11.97 -30.98 -16.11
C LYS A 108 -11.90 -29.51 -16.58
N GLY A 109 -11.45 -29.29 -17.80
CA GLY A 109 -11.47 -27.97 -18.45
C GLY A 109 -10.75 -26.85 -17.67
N VAL A 110 -11.34 -25.65 -17.69
CA VAL A 110 -10.80 -24.44 -17.06
C VAL A 110 -10.57 -24.63 -15.55
N ARG A 111 -11.53 -25.22 -14.83
CA ARG A 111 -11.42 -25.48 -13.38
C ARG A 111 -10.17 -26.28 -13.02
N ARG A 112 -9.86 -27.33 -13.80
CA ARG A 112 -8.62 -28.11 -13.65
C ARG A 112 -7.38 -27.26 -13.94
N LYS A 113 -7.41 -26.44 -14.99
CA LYS A 113 -6.27 -25.61 -15.41
C LYS A 113 -5.90 -24.59 -14.33
N GLU A 114 -6.91 -23.90 -13.79
CA GLU A 114 -6.76 -22.87 -12.76
C GLU A 114 -6.26 -23.45 -11.44
N LEU A 115 -6.91 -24.49 -10.90
CA LEU A 115 -6.46 -25.11 -9.64
C LEU A 115 -5.04 -25.70 -9.76
N ARG A 116 -4.72 -26.33 -10.90
CA ARG A 116 -3.35 -26.82 -11.13
C ARG A 116 -2.33 -25.69 -11.24
N ALA A 117 -2.73 -24.48 -11.65
CA ALA A 117 -1.81 -23.34 -11.69
C ALA A 117 -1.44 -22.86 -10.28
N VAL A 118 -2.42 -22.78 -9.39
CA VAL A 118 -2.20 -22.45 -7.97
C VAL A 118 -1.23 -23.44 -7.33
N LEU A 119 -1.47 -24.75 -7.53
CA LEU A 119 -0.58 -25.79 -7.03
C LEU A 119 0.83 -25.70 -7.63
N ARG A 120 0.95 -25.34 -8.92
CA ARG A 120 2.26 -25.12 -9.56
C ARG A 120 3.01 -23.92 -8.97
N ASN A 121 2.34 -22.81 -8.65
CA ASN A 121 3.00 -21.67 -8.03
C ASN A 121 3.59 -22.05 -6.66
N ALA A 122 2.86 -22.84 -5.86
CA ALA A 122 3.35 -23.34 -4.58
C ALA A 122 4.52 -24.34 -4.73
N ASP A 123 4.41 -25.28 -5.69
CA ASP A 123 5.49 -26.23 -6.00
C ASP A 123 6.75 -25.49 -6.52
N ASP A 124 6.60 -24.48 -7.38
CA ASP A 124 7.70 -23.67 -7.90
C ASP A 124 8.42 -22.90 -6.77
N MET A 125 7.68 -22.32 -5.82
CA MET A 125 8.27 -21.67 -4.64
C MET A 125 9.01 -22.67 -3.75
N ALA A 126 8.45 -23.87 -3.57
CA ALA A 126 9.09 -24.94 -2.80
C ALA A 126 10.41 -25.40 -3.44
N VAL A 127 10.47 -25.52 -4.77
CA VAL A 127 11.69 -25.85 -5.52
C VAL A 127 12.71 -24.73 -5.47
N ALA A 128 12.27 -23.48 -5.61
CA ALA A 128 13.15 -22.32 -5.56
C ALA A 128 13.70 -22.03 -4.14
N GLY A 129 13.27 -22.78 -3.11
CA GLY A 129 13.62 -22.52 -1.72
C GLY A 129 13.05 -21.22 -1.18
N THR A 130 12.05 -20.63 -1.85
CA THR A 130 11.43 -19.36 -1.46
C THR A 130 10.22 -19.54 -0.56
N LEU A 131 9.69 -20.76 -0.40
CA LEU A 131 8.64 -21.06 0.57
C LEU A 131 9.21 -21.14 2.00
N THR A 132 9.03 -20.06 2.75
CA THR A 132 9.39 -19.94 4.17
C THR A 132 8.16 -20.11 5.06
N ALA A 133 8.34 -20.28 6.38
CA ALA A 133 7.23 -20.35 7.34
C ALA A 133 6.25 -19.18 7.21
N PRO A 134 6.69 -17.89 7.20
CA PRO A 134 5.77 -16.76 7.02
C PRO A 134 5.00 -16.77 5.69
N ARG A 135 5.54 -17.41 4.65
CA ARG A 135 4.88 -17.55 3.34
C ARG A 135 3.93 -18.74 3.27
N LEU A 136 4.02 -19.70 4.19
CA LEU A 136 3.18 -20.90 4.17
C LEU A 136 1.70 -20.53 4.34
N ALA A 137 1.38 -19.66 5.30
CA ALA A 137 0.01 -19.22 5.56
C ALA A 137 -0.70 -18.64 4.31
N PRO A 138 -0.17 -17.61 3.61
CA PRO A 138 -0.82 -17.08 2.39
C PRO A 138 -0.87 -18.08 1.23
N VAL A 139 0.13 -18.97 1.09
CA VAL A 139 0.11 -20.04 0.08
C VAL A 139 -1.04 -21.02 0.36
N MET A 140 -1.14 -21.52 1.59
CA MET A 140 -2.15 -22.50 1.95
C MET A 140 -3.55 -21.91 1.93
N GLU A 141 -3.70 -20.64 2.33
CA GLU A 141 -4.98 -19.94 2.19
C GLU A 141 -5.41 -19.84 0.73
N THR A 142 -4.49 -19.48 -0.17
CA THR A 142 -4.77 -19.45 -1.61
C THR A 142 -5.18 -20.83 -2.14
N ILE A 143 -4.51 -21.90 -1.71
CA ILE A 143 -4.88 -23.28 -2.06
C ILE A 143 -6.28 -23.63 -1.55
N ARG A 144 -6.62 -23.31 -0.29
CA ARG A 144 -7.94 -23.58 0.29
C ARG A 144 -9.05 -22.88 -0.47
N ARG A 145 -8.92 -21.56 -0.71
CA ARG A 145 -9.95 -20.78 -1.42
C ARG A 145 -10.16 -21.25 -2.84
N ASN A 146 -9.08 -21.59 -3.56
CA ASN A 146 -9.21 -22.17 -4.90
C ASN A 146 -9.80 -23.57 -4.88
N THR A 147 -9.47 -24.40 -3.89
CA THR A 147 -10.04 -25.74 -3.76
C THR A 147 -11.54 -25.68 -3.51
N ALA A 148 -11.99 -24.80 -2.60
CA ALA A 148 -13.40 -24.58 -2.34
C ALA A 148 -14.13 -24.05 -3.58
N TRP A 149 -13.62 -22.96 -4.19
CA TRP A 149 -14.26 -22.32 -5.34
C TRP A 149 -14.35 -23.26 -6.55
N TRP A 150 -13.22 -23.85 -6.96
CA TRP A 150 -13.17 -24.73 -8.11
C TRP A 150 -13.75 -26.11 -7.83
N GLY A 151 -14.05 -26.46 -6.58
CA GLY A 151 -14.79 -27.66 -6.19
C GLY A 151 -16.29 -27.54 -6.46
N GLY A 152 -16.86 -26.36 -6.26
CA GLY A 152 -18.25 -26.02 -6.61
C GLY A 152 -18.44 -25.67 -8.09
N SER A 153 -19.53 -25.01 -8.45
CA SER A 153 -19.87 -24.68 -9.85
C SER A 153 -19.37 -23.31 -10.33
N GLY A 154 -18.40 -22.70 -9.63
CA GLY A 154 -17.96 -21.33 -9.93
C GLY A 154 -17.14 -21.19 -11.22
N THR A 155 -17.47 -20.21 -12.04
CA THR A 155 -16.59 -19.62 -13.07
C THR A 155 -16.15 -18.23 -12.63
N VAL A 156 -14.98 -17.76 -13.09
CA VAL A 156 -14.47 -16.43 -12.74
C VAL A 156 -14.06 -15.71 -14.01
N ALA A 157 -14.72 -14.59 -14.30
CA ALA A 157 -14.29 -13.71 -15.37
C ALA A 157 -12.94 -13.06 -15.03
N TYR A 158 -12.16 -12.72 -16.06
CA TYR A 158 -10.91 -11.99 -15.89
C TYR A 158 -11.13 -10.74 -15.04
N GLY A 159 -10.29 -10.53 -14.02
CA GLY A 159 -10.34 -9.30 -13.25
C GLY A 159 -11.49 -9.17 -12.26
N ARG A 160 -12.39 -10.16 -12.21
CA ARG A 160 -13.48 -10.16 -11.23
C ARG A 160 -12.89 -10.22 -9.83
N ARG A 161 -13.13 -9.15 -9.06
CA ARG A 161 -12.86 -9.12 -7.63
C ARG A 161 -13.95 -9.86 -6.86
N MET A 162 -13.57 -10.52 -5.77
CA MET A 162 -14.48 -11.25 -4.89
C MET A 162 -13.95 -11.28 -3.45
N THR A 163 -14.82 -11.61 -2.52
CA THR A 163 -14.50 -11.89 -1.12
C THR A 163 -14.96 -13.31 -0.78
N PHE A 164 -14.43 -13.87 0.30
CA PHE A 164 -14.88 -15.16 0.83
C PHE A 164 -15.45 -15.00 2.23
N PRO A 165 -16.45 -15.81 2.63
CA PRO A 165 -16.95 -15.80 3.99
C PRO A 165 -15.82 -15.98 5.01
N GLY A 166 -15.87 -15.17 6.07
CA GLY A 166 -14.87 -15.16 7.14
C GLY A 166 -13.55 -14.47 6.81
N SER A 167 -13.45 -13.75 5.67
CA SER A 167 -12.25 -12.99 5.28
C SER A 167 -12.64 -11.64 4.67
N ASP A 168 -11.90 -10.58 5.03
CA ASP A 168 -12.02 -9.26 4.44
C ASP A 168 -11.02 -9.01 3.30
N LEU A 169 -10.12 -9.96 3.04
CA LEU A 169 -9.22 -9.92 1.89
C LEU A 169 -10.01 -9.83 0.58
N VAL A 170 -9.49 -9.03 -0.34
CA VAL A 170 -10.01 -8.96 -1.70
C VAL A 170 -9.22 -9.93 -2.57
N TRP A 171 -9.95 -10.78 -3.28
CA TRP A 171 -9.41 -11.78 -4.18
C TRP A 171 -9.75 -11.43 -5.63
N GLN A 172 -8.94 -11.89 -6.58
CA GLN A 172 -9.16 -11.65 -8.00
C GLN A 172 -8.82 -12.88 -8.83
N GLY A 173 -9.62 -13.15 -9.86
CA GLY A 173 -9.33 -14.17 -10.87
C GLY A 173 -8.28 -13.71 -11.87
N TYR A 174 -7.22 -14.50 -12.02
CA TYR A 174 -6.15 -14.34 -13.01
C TYR A 174 -6.06 -15.60 -13.87
N PRO A 175 -6.40 -15.55 -15.18
CA PRO A 175 -6.41 -16.74 -16.02
C PRO A 175 -5.07 -17.44 -16.07
N GLY A 176 -5.12 -18.75 -15.90
CA GLY A 176 -3.95 -19.61 -15.80
C GLY A 176 -3.18 -19.45 -14.50
N GLN A 177 -3.70 -18.72 -13.51
CA GLN A 177 -3.11 -18.54 -12.18
C GLN A 177 -4.14 -18.78 -11.05
N GLY A 178 -5.41 -19.03 -11.36
CA GLY A 178 -6.49 -19.18 -10.38
C GLY A 178 -6.91 -17.87 -9.73
N ILE A 179 -7.52 -18.00 -8.55
CA ILE A 179 -7.96 -16.88 -7.72
C ILE A 179 -6.81 -16.52 -6.77
N GLN A 180 -6.40 -15.26 -6.76
CA GLN A 180 -5.22 -14.80 -6.00
C GLN A 180 -5.59 -13.66 -5.08
N ILE A 181 -4.88 -13.52 -3.96
CA ILE A 181 -5.02 -12.33 -3.11
C ILE A 181 -4.63 -11.11 -3.93
N GLN A 182 -5.49 -10.10 -3.93
CA GLN A 182 -5.27 -8.82 -4.59
C GLN A 182 -4.94 -7.80 -3.49
N TRP A 183 -3.64 -7.63 -3.20
CA TRP A 183 -3.18 -6.74 -2.12
C TRP A 183 -3.55 -5.27 -2.33
N LEU A 184 -3.31 -4.71 -3.52
CA LEU A 184 -3.73 -3.33 -3.83
C LEU A 184 -5.22 -3.09 -3.56
N ALA A 185 -6.10 -3.97 -4.00
CA ALA A 185 -7.54 -3.86 -3.82
C ALA A 185 -7.96 -4.10 -2.37
N THR A 186 -7.25 -4.97 -1.65
CA THR A 186 -7.40 -5.18 -0.21
C THR A 186 -7.11 -3.86 0.53
N PHE A 187 -5.95 -3.25 0.30
CA PHE A 187 -5.61 -1.99 0.97
C PHE A 187 -6.42 -0.79 0.48
N ALA A 188 -6.86 -0.79 -0.79
CA ALA A 188 -7.82 0.19 -1.28
C ALA A 188 -9.15 0.08 -0.51
N ARG A 189 -9.70 -1.12 -0.34
CA ARG A 189 -10.89 -1.34 0.49
C ARG A 189 -10.68 -0.89 1.93
N MET A 190 -9.53 -1.19 2.53
CA MET A 190 -9.20 -0.75 3.88
C MET A 190 -9.17 0.78 4.01
N ASN A 191 -8.61 1.47 3.01
CA ASN A 191 -8.68 2.93 2.93
C ASN A 191 -10.12 3.45 2.78
N GLN A 192 -10.97 2.77 2.02
CA GLN A 192 -12.40 3.13 1.92
C GLN A 192 -13.13 2.96 3.25
N LEU A 193 -12.83 1.91 4.03
CA LEU A 193 -13.40 1.72 5.37
C LEU A 193 -13.01 2.87 6.31
N PHE A 194 -11.78 3.36 6.24
CA PHE A 194 -11.36 4.55 6.99
C PHE A 194 -12.15 5.80 6.57
N LEU A 195 -12.36 6.00 5.26
CA LEU A 195 -13.09 7.16 4.74
C LEU A 195 -14.58 7.14 5.06
N ALA A 196 -15.18 5.96 5.18
CA ALA A 196 -16.57 5.80 5.57
C ALA A 196 -16.86 6.27 7.02
N LYS A 197 -15.82 6.38 7.87
CA LYS A 197 -15.85 6.80 9.30
C LYS A 197 -16.72 5.95 10.24
N SER A 198 -17.73 5.24 9.76
CA SER A 198 -18.68 4.44 10.54
C SER A 198 -18.34 2.94 10.63
N ARG A 199 -17.22 2.50 10.05
CA ARG A 199 -16.89 1.08 9.86
C ARG A 199 -15.66 0.64 10.64
N ASN A 200 -15.51 1.11 11.88
CA ASN A 200 -14.32 0.87 12.71
C ASN A 200 -14.09 -0.62 13.02
N ASP A 201 -15.14 -1.41 13.26
CA ASP A 201 -15.00 -2.84 13.53
C ASP A 201 -14.46 -3.60 12.32
N GLU A 202 -14.93 -3.25 11.13
CA GLU A 202 -14.45 -3.85 9.88
C GLU A 202 -13.03 -3.40 9.57
N LEU A 203 -12.71 -2.14 9.80
CA LEU A 203 -11.35 -1.63 9.70
C LEU A 203 -10.41 -2.38 10.66
N ALA A 204 -10.86 -2.63 11.88
CA ALA A 204 -10.10 -3.36 12.90
C ALA A 204 -9.90 -4.84 12.54
N ARG A 205 -10.94 -5.53 12.07
CA ARG A 205 -10.87 -6.93 11.62
C ARG A 205 -9.95 -7.06 10.39
N MET A 206 -10.12 -6.17 9.41
CA MET A 206 -9.30 -6.16 8.20
C MET A 206 -7.84 -5.85 8.51
N ALA A 207 -7.57 -4.89 9.41
CA ALA A 207 -6.21 -4.58 9.87
C ALA A 207 -5.53 -5.78 10.54
N ALA A 208 -6.26 -6.52 11.38
CA ALA A 208 -5.74 -7.73 12.01
C ALA A 208 -5.42 -8.82 10.98
N GLU A 209 -6.33 -9.04 10.02
CA GLU A 209 -6.15 -10.05 8.98
C GLU A 209 -4.95 -9.75 8.07
N VAL A 210 -4.82 -8.53 7.55
CA VAL A 210 -3.67 -8.18 6.69
C VAL A 210 -2.34 -8.24 7.46
N SER A 211 -2.35 -7.94 8.77
CA SER A 211 -1.15 -8.04 9.61
C SER A 211 -0.65 -9.48 9.73
N ALA A 212 -1.54 -10.46 9.74
CA ALA A 212 -1.19 -11.88 9.80
C ALA A 212 -0.51 -12.41 8.51
N TYR A 213 -0.62 -11.67 7.40
CA TYR A 213 -0.04 -12.03 6.11
C TYR A 213 1.20 -11.21 5.73
N ALA A 214 1.67 -10.32 6.61
CA ALA A 214 2.93 -9.62 6.41
C ALA A 214 4.10 -10.60 6.48
N VAL A 215 5.00 -10.56 5.49
CA VAL A 215 6.17 -11.45 5.43
C VAL A 215 7.48 -10.66 5.52
N PRO A 216 8.52 -11.17 6.22
CA PRO A 216 9.82 -10.53 6.24
C PRO A 216 10.42 -10.40 4.84
N ARG A 217 10.79 -9.18 4.47
CA ARG A 217 11.38 -8.86 3.15
C ARG A 217 12.12 -7.53 3.22
N ALA A 218 13.26 -7.44 2.52
CA ALA A 218 13.96 -6.17 2.30
C ALA A 218 14.30 -5.41 3.61
N GLY A 219 14.66 -6.13 4.67
CA GLY A 219 14.97 -5.56 5.98
C GLY A 219 13.76 -4.98 6.72
N GLY A 220 12.54 -5.38 6.33
CA GLY A 220 11.28 -5.02 6.95
C GLY A 220 10.21 -6.06 6.60
N ILE A 221 9.00 -5.62 6.22
CA ILE A 221 7.92 -6.52 5.80
C ILE A 221 7.32 -6.16 4.43
N ALA A 222 6.61 -7.12 3.83
CA ALA A 222 5.84 -6.89 2.62
C ALA A 222 4.59 -7.77 2.53
N TRP A 223 3.70 -7.37 1.63
CA TRP A 223 2.60 -8.22 1.15
C TRP A 223 2.94 -8.70 -0.26
N GLU A 224 3.30 -9.97 -0.36
CA GLU A 224 3.84 -10.57 -1.58
C GLU A 224 2.73 -11.15 -2.47
N TYR A 225 2.89 -10.96 -3.78
CA TYR A 225 2.14 -11.68 -4.78
C TYR A 225 2.81 -13.03 -5.05
N LEU A 226 2.05 -14.11 -4.85
CA LEU A 226 2.55 -15.50 -4.83
C LEU A 226 2.19 -16.28 -6.11
N PHE A 227 2.05 -15.57 -7.23
CA PHE A 227 1.78 -16.17 -8.53
C PHE A 227 2.58 -15.51 -9.66
N ARG A 228 2.60 -16.15 -10.84
CA ARG A 228 3.28 -15.62 -12.03
C ARG A 228 2.45 -14.53 -12.70
N PHE A 229 3.06 -13.40 -13.00
CA PHE A 229 2.37 -12.28 -13.66
C PHE A 229 3.36 -11.47 -14.49
N GLY A 230 2.99 -11.05 -15.70
CA GLY A 230 3.82 -10.15 -16.52
C GLY A 230 5.28 -10.59 -16.74
N GLY A 231 5.57 -11.90 -16.74
CA GLY A 231 6.94 -12.44 -16.81
C GLY A 231 7.62 -12.66 -15.44
N GLY A 232 7.10 -12.07 -14.37
CA GLY A 232 7.55 -12.27 -12.99
C GLY A 232 7.23 -13.67 -12.44
N ARG A 233 8.13 -14.16 -11.58
CA ARG A 233 7.96 -15.39 -10.80
C ARG A 233 7.66 -15.05 -9.34
N PRO A 234 6.83 -15.84 -8.64
CA PRO A 234 6.62 -15.61 -7.23
C PRO A 234 7.85 -15.98 -6.39
N PRO A 235 8.06 -15.31 -5.24
CA PRO A 235 7.30 -14.15 -4.75
C PRO A 235 7.80 -12.82 -5.35
N TRP A 236 6.88 -11.89 -5.61
CA TRP A 236 7.21 -10.51 -5.99
C TRP A 236 6.36 -9.50 -5.23
N VAL A 237 6.80 -8.24 -5.18
CA VAL A 237 6.09 -7.15 -4.49
C VAL A 237 5.80 -5.99 -5.44
N SER A 238 4.87 -5.14 -5.03
CA SER A 238 4.47 -3.95 -5.77
C SER A 238 4.59 -2.70 -4.91
N GLY A 239 5.29 -1.67 -5.40
CA GLY A 239 5.40 -0.38 -4.72
C GLY A 239 4.04 0.29 -4.59
N LEU A 240 3.18 0.14 -5.59
CA LEU A 240 1.79 0.62 -5.57
C LEU A 240 0.97 -0.05 -4.46
N ALA A 241 1.00 -1.38 -4.36
CA ALA A 241 0.27 -2.10 -3.32
C ALA A 241 0.82 -1.77 -1.92
N GLN A 242 2.15 -1.73 -1.78
CA GLN A 242 2.79 -1.46 -0.50
C GLN A 242 2.58 -0.02 -0.02
N GLY A 243 2.69 0.99 -0.90
CA GLY A 243 2.41 2.38 -0.52
C GLY A 243 0.96 2.55 -0.08
N THR A 244 0.03 1.88 -0.77
CA THR A 244 -1.39 1.84 -0.37
C THR A 244 -1.58 1.13 0.98
N ALA A 245 -0.80 0.09 1.27
CA ALA A 245 -0.80 -0.61 2.56
C ALA A 245 -0.31 0.28 3.71
N ILE A 246 0.82 0.95 3.52
CA ILE A 246 1.39 1.90 4.48
C ILE A 246 0.36 2.98 4.83
N GLN A 247 -0.27 3.56 3.81
CA GLN A 247 -1.34 4.54 3.99
C GLN A 247 -2.53 3.99 4.80
N ALA A 248 -3.00 2.78 4.46
CA ALA A 248 -4.14 2.16 5.11
C ALA A 248 -3.85 1.83 6.58
N LEU A 249 -2.66 1.29 6.86
CA LEU A 249 -2.20 0.95 8.21
C LEU A 249 -1.98 2.20 9.07
N ALA A 250 -1.39 3.26 8.49
CA ALA A 250 -1.23 4.55 9.16
C ALA A 250 -2.59 5.11 9.61
N ARG A 251 -3.55 5.14 8.68
CA ARG A 251 -4.91 5.61 8.92
C ARG A 251 -5.65 4.77 9.96
N ALA A 252 -5.54 3.45 9.88
CA ALA A 252 -6.16 2.54 10.84
C ALA A 252 -5.51 2.66 12.23
N GLY A 253 -4.19 2.76 12.30
CA GLY A 253 -3.45 2.96 13.55
C GLY A 253 -3.86 4.25 14.25
N ALA A 254 -3.97 5.35 13.51
CA ALA A 254 -4.45 6.62 14.02
C ALA A 254 -5.94 6.58 14.43
N ARG A 255 -6.82 6.00 13.60
CA ARG A 255 -8.27 5.93 13.86
C ARG A 255 -8.64 5.05 15.04
N LEU A 256 -7.95 3.92 15.19
CA LEU A 256 -8.24 2.89 16.19
C LEU A 256 -7.35 3.01 17.43
N SER A 257 -6.47 4.02 17.48
CA SER A 257 -5.47 4.21 18.54
C SER A 257 -4.59 2.97 18.77
N ARG A 258 -4.11 2.35 17.68
CA ARG A 258 -3.30 1.12 17.72
C ARG A 258 -1.88 1.38 17.21
N LEU A 259 -0.96 1.66 18.12
CA LEU A 259 0.46 1.94 17.79
C LEU A 259 1.11 0.82 16.97
N ARG A 260 0.80 -0.44 17.25
CA ARG A 260 1.31 -1.59 16.50
C ARG A 260 1.02 -1.52 14.99
N LEU A 261 -0.09 -0.89 14.57
CA LEU A 261 -0.37 -0.71 13.14
C LEU A 261 0.52 0.37 12.52
N LEU A 262 0.93 1.38 13.29
CA LEU A 262 1.91 2.38 12.86
C LEU A 262 3.31 1.75 12.77
N ASP A 263 3.68 0.88 13.70
CA ASP A 263 4.94 0.13 13.66
C ASP A 263 4.97 -0.79 12.42
N LEU A 264 3.86 -1.46 12.11
CA LEU A 264 3.73 -2.26 10.90
C LEU A 264 3.87 -1.42 9.62
N ALA A 265 3.31 -0.22 9.61
CA ALA A 265 3.49 0.72 8.50
C ALA A 265 4.96 1.20 8.37
N HIS A 266 5.67 1.36 9.48
CA HIS A 266 7.11 1.66 9.48
C HIS A 266 7.93 0.50 8.91
N ASP A 267 7.71 -0.73 9.39
CA ASP A 267 8.42 -1.92 8.91
C ASP A 267 8.18 -2.16 7.41
N ALA A 268 7.00 -1.78 6.91
CA ALA A 268 6.65 -1.85 5.50
C ALA A 268 7.47 -0.91 4.59
N LEU A 269 8.22 0.05 5.15
CA LEU A 269 9.12 0.94 4.40
C LEU A 269 10.35 0.22 3.84
N GLY A 270 10.71 -0.97 4.35
CA GLY A 270 11.91 -1.71 3.94
C GLY A 270 12.03 -1.92 2.43
N ILE A 271 10.91 -2.16 1.74
CA ILE A 271 10.93 -2.35 0.28
C ILE A 271 11.29 -1.08 -0.50
N PHE A 272 11.00 0.11 0.05
CA PHE A 272 11.27 1.40 -0.60
C PHE A 272 12.72 1.84 -0.42
N ARG A 273 13.46 1.24 0.51
CA ARG A 273 14.91 1.45 0.67
C ARG A 273 15.74 0.51 -0.22
N THR A 274 15.14 -0.57 -0.69
CA THR A 274 15.87 -1.72 -1.23
C THR A 274 15.68 -1.83 -2.73
N ALA A 275 16.76 -2.14 -3.44
CA ALA A 275 16.72 -2.34 -4.88
C ALA A 275 15.95 -3.63 -5.27
N PRO A 276 15.39 -3.68 -6.50
CA PRO A 276 14.95 -4.92 -7.13
C PRO A 276 16.01 -6.03 -7.09
N PRO A 277 15.61 -7.32 -6.98
CA PRO A 277 14.24 -7.80 -6.91
C PRO A 277 13.65 -7.78 -5.49
N ALA A 278 14.46 -7.54 -4.45
CA ALA A 278 14.02 -7.60 -3.05
C ALA A 278 13.10 -6.44 -2.66
N GLY A 279 13.40 -5.22 -3.11
CA GLY A 279 12.52 -4.05 -2.95
C GLY A 279 12.07 -3.47 -4.29
N VAL A 280 11.71 -2.19 -4.28
CA VAL A 280 11.12 -1.48 -5.43
C VAL A 280 11.89 -0.20 -5.79
N ARG A 281 13.01 0.09 -5.13
CA ARG A 281 13.76 1.33 -5.32
C ARG A 281 14.69 1.25 -6.52
N VAL A 282 14.49 2.13 -7.51
CA VAL A 282 15.44 2.37 -8.59
C VAL A 282 16.01 3.76 -8.41
N ARG A 283 17.33 3.85 -8.21
CA ARG A 283 18.02 5.16 -8.19
C ARG A 283 17.88 5.81 -9.56
N ALA A 284 17.47 7.07 -9.60
CA ALA A 284 17.44 7.83 -10.85
C ALA A 284 18.86 8.27 -11.23
N SER A 285 19.15 8.31 -12.53
CA SER A 285 20.43 8.80 -13.06
C SER A 285 20.47 10.33 -13.06
N GLY A 286 21.68 10.91 -13.06
CA GLY A 286 21.89 12.35 -13.26
C GLY A 286 21.60 13.22 -12.03
N ALA A 287 21.86 12.72 -10.82
CA ALA A 287 21.91 13.57 -9.63
C ALA A 287 23.17 14.45 -9.69
N ALA A 288 23.08 15.58 -10.40
CA ALA A 288 24.04 16.67 -10.20
C ALA A 288 23.81 17.23 -8.79
N GLY A 289 24.87 17.42 -8.01
CA GLY A 289 24.79 18.08 -6.69
C GLY A 289 24.48 17.19 -5.48
N GLY A 290 24.54 15.86 -5.60
CA GLY A 290 24.45 14.96 -4.42
C GLY A 290 23.05 14.70 -3.85
N GLU A 291 22.00 15.21 -4.50
CA GLU A 291 20.62 14.94 -4.08
C GLU A 291 20.14 13.56 -4.53
N GLU A 292 19.78 12.70 -3.57
CA GLU A 292 19.21 11.39 -3.89
C GLU A 292 17.82 11.52 -4.53
N ARG A 293 17.66 10.88 -5.70
CA ARG A 293 16.40 10.71 -6.43
C ARG A 293 16.09 9.23 -6.64
N ALA A 294 14.83 8.84 -6.50
CA ALA A 294 14.42 7.45 -6.65
C ALA A 294 13.05 7.30 -7.33
N HIS A 295 12.91 6.29 -8.18
CA HIS A 295 11.63 5.80 -8.64
C HIS A 295 11.23 4.54 -7.86
N TYR A 296 9.94 4.41 -7.55
CA TYR A 296 9.38 3.24 -6.87
C TYR A 296 8.52 2.41 -7.82
N LEU A 297 9.03 1.23 -8.16
CA LEU A 297 8.44 0.36 -9.19
C LEU A 297 7.08 -0.21 -8.77
N ILE A 298 6.21 -0.36 -9.77
CA ILE A 298 5.00 -1.18 -9.63
C ILE A 298 5.32 -2.67 -9.46
N TYR A 299 6.39 -3.18 -10.10
CA TYR A 299 6.79 -4.59 -10.01
C TYR A 299 8.26 -4.70 -9.63
N SER A 300 8.54 -5.37 -8.51
CA SER A 300 9.93 -5.61 -8.09
C SER A 300 10.73 -6.47 -9.06
N TYR A 301 10.08 -7.21 -9.97
CA TYR A 301 10.77 -8.04 -10.96
C TYR A 301 11.04 -7.33 -12.30
N ALA A 302 10.54 -6.11 -12.52
CA ALA A 302 10.62 -5.42 -13.80
C ALA A 302 11.22 -4.01 -13.65
N PRO A 303 12.53 -3.88 -13.35
CA PRO A 303 13.16 -2.59 -13.09
C PRO A 303 13.13 -1.60 -14.27
N GLY A 304 12.92 -2.08 -15.50
CA GLY A 304 12.74 -1.23 -16.68
C GLY A 304 11.31 -0.67 -16.85
N GLN A 305 10.32 -1.13 -16.07
CA GLN A 305 8.93 -0.67 -16.17
C GLN A 305 8.65 0.43 -15.14
N ARG A 306 8.88 1.67 -15.55
CA ARG A 306 8.61 2.88 -14.76
C ARG A 306 7.18 3.35 -14.99
N VAL A 307 6.23 2.81 -14.24
CA VAL A 307 4.80 3.12 -14.38
C VAL A 307 4.45 4.33 -13.50
N TYR A 308 4.03 5.43 -14.14
CA TYR A 308 3.83 6.71 -13.46
C TYR A 308 2.71 6.65 -12.42
N ASN A 309 1.57 6.07 -12.76
CA ASN A 309 0.41 5.97 -11.87
C ASN A 309 0.77 5.25 -10.55
N ALA A 310 1.55 4.19 -10.67
CA ALA A 310 1.98 3.38 -9.54
C ALA A 310 2.96 4.12 -8.65
N PHE A 311 3.89 4.83 -9.27
CA PHE A 311 4.89 5.63 -8.57
C PHE A 311 4.22 6.74 -7.76
N LEU A 312 3.33 7.53 -8.36
CA LEU A 312 2.65 8.63 -7.67
C LEU A 312 1.80 8.14 -6.49
N GLN A 313 1.09 7.02 -6.62
CA GLN A 313 0.35 6.45 -5.49
C GLN A 313 1.26 5.92 -4.38
N ALA A 314 2.44 5.39 -4.72
CA ALA A 314 3.42 5.02 -3.70
C ALA A 314 3.87 6.26 -2.90
N LEU A 315 4.12 7.39 -3.57
CA LEU A 315 4.48 8.66 -2.92
C LEU A 315 3.37 9.19 -2.02
N ILE A 316 2.11 9.12 -2.47
CA ILE A 316 0.96 9.49 -1.64
C ILE A 316 0.93 8.68 -0.34
N GLY A 317 1.23 7.38 -0.39
CA GLY A 317 1.28 6.53 0.79
C GLY A 317 2.42 6.87 1.74
N LEU A 318 3.62 7.13 1.21
CA LEU A 318 4.79 7.56 1.99
C LEU A 318 4.56 8.93 2.65
N HIS A 319 4.00 9.88 1.91
CA HIS A 319 3.63 11.21 2.39
C HIS A 319 2.64 11.15 3.55
N ASP A 320 1.52 10.43 3.35
CA ASP A 320 0.48 10.32 4.37
C ASP A 320 1.03 9.71 5.66
N PHE A 321 1.87 8.66 5.56
CA PHE A 321 2.46 8.04 6.75
C PHE A 321 3.48 8.95 7.44
N ALA A 322 4.31 9.66 6.66
CA ALA A 322 5.23 10.66 7.21
C ALA A 322 4.47 11.72 8.02
N GLY A 323 3.33 12.20 7.52
CA GLY A 323 2.48 13.16 8.24
C GLY A 323 1.76 12.58 9.46
N ILE A 324 1.22 11.37 9.37
CA ILE A 324 0.46 10.73 10.46
C ILE A 324 1.36 10.34 11.65
N ARG A 325 2.55 9.80 11.37
CA ARG A 325 3.47 9.28 12.40
C ARG A 325 4.60 10.25 12.76
N ASN A 326 4.78 11.31 11.98
CA ASN A 326 6.01 12.12 11.96
C ASN A 326 7.26 11.25 11.73
N ASP A 327 7.17 10.31 10.79
CA ASP A 327 8.21 9.32 10.53
C ASP A 327 9.34 9.88 9.63
N PRO A 328 10.59 9.97 10.11
CA PRO A 328 11.68 10.57 9.34
C PRO A 328 12.13 9.72 8.15
N LEU A 329 11.99 8.40 8.24
CA LEU A 329 12.33 7.51 7.13
C LEU A 329 11.31 7.64 6.00
N ALA A 330 10.01 7.63 6.32
CA ALA A 330 8.94 7.86 5.35
C ALA A 330 9.08 9.23 4.69
N ARG A 331 9.37 10.28 5.47
CA ARG A 331 9.62 11.64 4.95
C ARG A 331 10.77 11.66 3.96
N ARG A 332 11.90 11.05 4.30
CA ARG A 332 13.06 10.97 3.41
C ARG A 332 12.73 10.24 2.10
N LEU A 333 12.11 9.06 2.20
CA LEU A 333 11.71 8.27 1.02
C LEU A 333 10.70 9.02 0.15
N PHE A 334 9.77 9.76 0.76
CA PHE A 334 8.87 10.64 0.03
C PHE A 334 9.65 11.72 -0.72
N ILE A 335 10.55 12.47 -0.07
CA ILE A 335 11.33 13.55 -0.70
C ILE A 335 12.20 13.04 -1.85
N GLU A 336 12.92 11.94 -1.65
CA GLU A 336 13.73 11.31 -2.72
C GLU A 336 12.88 10.92 -3.94
N GLY A 337 11.67 10.43 -3.69
CA GLY A 337 10.75 10.04 -4.75
C GLY A 337 10.06 11.24 -5.41
N GLU A 338 9.68 12.23 -4.62
CA GLU A 338 9.03 13.46 -5.07
C GLU A 338 9.92 14.23 -6.05
N ARG A 339 11.22 14.35 -5.76
CA ARG A 339 12.21 14.95 -6.68
C ARG A 339 12.23 14.28 -8.06
N GLU A 340 12.10 12.96 -8.11
CA GLU A 340 12.02 12.24 -9.40
C GLU A 340 10.63 12.38 -10.03
N ALA A 341 9.56 12.41 -9.22
CA ALA A 341 8.19 12.54 -9.70
C ALA A 341 7.91 13.91 -10.33
N GLN A 342 8.52 15.00 -9.88
CA GLN A 342 8.44 16.30 -10.56
C GLN A 342 8.94 16.21 -12.02
N ILE A 343 9.98 15.42 -12.26
CA ILE A 343 10.52 15.22 -13.61
C ILE A 343 9.63 14.26 -14.40
N GLU A 344 9.23 13.15 -13.78
CA GLU A 344 8.44 12.13 -14.46
C GLU A 344 7.02 12.57 -14.79
N ILE A 345 6.38 13.41 -13.97
CA ILE A 345 5.02 13.89 -14.26
C ILE A 345 4.99 14.81 -15.48
N LEU A 346 6.02 15.64 -15.67
CA LEU A 346 6.18 16.45 -16.88
C LEU A 346 6.41 15.57 -18.11
N LYS A 347 7.21 14.51 -17.99
CA LYS A 347 7.42 13.52 -19.07
C LYS A 347 6.19 12.67 -19.36
N ALA A 348 5.30 12.52 -18.38
CA ALA A 348 4.06 11.78 -18.55
C ALA A 348 3.04 12.59 -19.36
N ASP A 349 3.16 13.91 -19.41
CA ASP A 349 2.30 14.79 -20.21
C ASP A 349 2.84 14.95 -21.63
N THR A 350 2.07 14.53 -22.63
CA THR A 350 2.45 14.68 -24.05
C THR A 350 1.95 15.98 -24.67
N GLY A 351 1.31 16.87 -23.90
CA GLY A 351 0.62 18.06 -24.38
C GLY A 351 -0.78 17.80 -24.94
N SER A 352 -1.20 16.53 -25.02
CA SER A 352 -2.50 16.13 -25.58
C SER A 352 -3.11 14.88 -24.94
N TRP A 353 -2.30 14.11 -24.20
CA TRP A 353 -2.71 12.95 -23.45
C TRP A 353 -1.67 12.64 -22.37
N SER A 354 -1.94 11.63 -21.54
CA SER A 354 -0.92 11.13 -20.61
C SER A 354 -0.32 9.80 -21.06
N LEU A 355 0.94 9.58 -20.70
CA LEU A 355 1.61 8.29 -20.79
C LEU A 355 1.36 7.46 -19.52
N TYR A 356 1.30 6.14 -19.67
CA TYR A 356 1.23 5.19 -18.55
C TYR A 356 2.63 4.89 -17.98
N GLN A 357 3.60 4.83 -18.88
CA GLN A 357 5.03 4.68 -18.65
C GLN A 357 5.77 5.32 -19.85
N PRO A 358 7.10 5.53 -19.81
CA PRO A 358 7.84 6.08 -20.94
C PRO A 358 7.48 5.40 -22.28
N GLY A 359 7.09 6.21 -23.27
CA GLY A 359 6.75 5.76 -24.62
C GLY A 359 5.41 5.02 -24.79
N VAL A 360 4.62 4.83 -23.73
CA VAL A 360 3.35 4.08 -23.79
C VAL A 360 2.17 4.99 -23.38
N PRO A 361 1.27 5.35 -24.32
CA PRO A 361 0.07 6.13 -23.99
C PRO A 361 -0.85 5.43 -22.99
N SER A 362 -1.44 6.19 -22.07
CA SER A 362 -2.42 5.66 -21.14
C SER A 362 -3.71 5.24 -21.85
N SER A 363 -4.32 4.13 -21.43
CA SER A 363 -5.75 3.91 -21.68
C SER A 363 -6.59 4.98 -20.99
N LEU A 364 -7.88 5.12 -21.35
CA LEU A 364 -8.77 6.08 -20.68
C LEU A 364 -8.81 5.90 -19.16
N GLY A 365 -8.81 4.65 -18.69
CA GLY A 365 -8.79 4.34 -17.27
C GLY A 365 -7.49 4.80 -16.60
N TYR A 366 -6.35 4.47 -17.19
CA TYR A 366 -5.05 4.88 -16.63
C TYR A 366 -4.80 6.38 -16.72
N HIS A 367 -5.34 7.06 -17.73
CA HIS A 367 -5.26 8.51 -17.83
C HIS A 367 -5.98 9.19 -16.65
N LYS A 368 -7.21 8.75 -16.37
CA LYS A 368 -7.98 9.23 -15.21
C LYS A 368 -7.26 8.94 -13.89
N VAL A 369 -6.72 7.75 -13.73
CA VAL A 369 -5.99 7.39 -12.51
C VAL A 369 -4.74 8.24 -12.31
N LEU A 370 -3.95 8.48 -13.36
CA LEU A 370 -2.77 9.34 -13.24
C LEU A 370 -3.16 10.77 -12.85
N ARG A 371 -4.19 11.33 -13.51
CA ARG A 371 -4.78 12.61 -13.16
C ARG A 371 -5.19 12.67 -11.69
N ASP A 372 -5.90 11.67 -11.19
CA ASP A 372 -6.40 11.66 -9.81
C ASP A 372 -5.25 11.58 -8.80
N PHE A 373 -4.17 10.86 -9.10
CA PHE A 373 -2.98 10.85 -8.25
C PHE A 373 -2.18 12.15 -8.32
N ALA A 374 -2.06 12.78 -9.50
CA ALA A 374 -1.46 14.10 -9.63
C ALA A 374 -2.25 15.15 -8.83
N GLN A 375 -3.58 15.14 -8.94
CA GLN A 375 -4.45 15.97 -8.10
C GLN A 375 -4.25 15.70 -6.61
N GLY A 376 -4.12 14.43 -6.23
CA GLY A 376 -3.89 14.00 -4.86
C GLY A 376 -2.59 14.56 -4.24
N LEU A 377 -1.52 14.62 -5.03
CA LEU A 377 -0.24 15.24 -4.63
C LEU A 377 -0.34 16.77 -4.60
N CYS A 378 -0.93 17.39 -5.63
CA CYS A 378 -1.19 18.83 -5.68
C CYS A 378 -1.90 19.33 -4.40
N VAL A 379 -2.97 18.64 -3.98
CA VAL A 379 -3.74 19.01 -2.77
C VAL A 379 -2.91 18.84 -1.49
N ARG A 380 -2.11 17.78 -1.38
CA ARG A 380 -1.28 17.51 -0.20
C ARG A 380 -0.18 18.53 -0.04
N LEU A 381 0.56 18.80 -1.10
CA LEU A 381 1.70 19.69 -1.08
C LEU A 381 1.28 21.15 -0.87
N ASN A 382 0.13 21.57 -1.44
CA ASN A 382 -0.44 22.87 -1.10
C ASN A 382 -0.83 22.99 0.38
N ARG A 383 -1.40 21.92 0.96
CA ARG A 383 -1.75 21.91 2.39
C ARG A 383 -0.51 21.97 3.28
N ASP A 384 0.56 21.28 2.90
CA ASP A 384 1.82 21.32 3.66
C ASP A 384 2.43 22.72 3.63
N ARG A 385 2.49 23.35 2.44
CA ARG A 385 2.94 24.74 2.31
C ARG A 385 2.07 25.70 3.11
N GLN A 386 0.74 25.54 3.05
CA GLN A 386 -0.18 26.36 3.84
C GLN A 386 0.06 26.20 5.35
N ARG A 387 0.28 24.97 5.82
CA ARG A 387 0.57 24.70 7.23
C ARG A 387 1.89 25.34 7.65
N ALA A 388 2.96 25.16 6.88
CA ALA A 388 4.25 25.77 7.15
C ALA A 388 4.14 27.30 7.25
N VAL A 389 3.36 27.92 6.35
CA VAL A 389 3.08 29.36 6.40
C VAL A 389 2.37 29.79 7.68
N LEU A 390 1.37 29.02 8.14
CA LEU A 390 0.67 29.31 9.38
C LEU A 390 1.60 29.15 10.59
N ASP A 391 2.35 28.05 10.66
CA ASP A 391 3.30 27.77 11.75
C ASP A 391 4.39 28.86 11.84
N LEU A 392 4.94 29.29 10.70
CA LEU A 392 5.93 30.38 10.66
C LEU A 392 5.35 31.72 11.12
N ARG A 393 4.11 32.04 10.73
CA ARG A 393 3.44 33.26 11.15
C ARG A 393 3.19 33.27 12.65
N ASP A 394 2.77 32.13 13.21
CA ASP A 394 2.55 31.97 14.65
C ASP A 394 3.85 32.14 15.45
N ILE A 395 4.99 31.70 14.89
CA ILE A 395 6.32 31.84 15.53
C ILE A 395 6.89 33.26 15.38
N THR A 396 6.78 33.87 14.20
CA THR A 396 7.52 35.10 13.85
C THR A 396 6.71 36.38 14.01
N GLY A 397 5.37 36.31 13.99
CA GLY A 397 4.49 37.48 13.95
C GLY A 397 4.57 38.27 12.64
N ASP A 398 5.41 37.85 11.68
CA ASP A 398 5.63 38.52 10.40
C ASP A 398 4.80 37.88 9.29
N GLN A 399 3.96 38.70 8.62
CA GLN A 399 3.15 38.24 7.49
C GLN A 399 3.99 37.93 6.24
N GLY A 400 5.22 38.45 6.15
CA GLY A 400 6.17 38.35 5.04
C GLY A 400 7.23 37.24 5.15
N ALA A 401 7.37 36.56 6.30
CA ALA A 401 8.35 35.47 6.54
C ALA A 401 8.15 34.22 5.63
N VAL A 402 7.07 34.22 4.84
CA VAL A 402 6.56 33.12 4.03
C VAL A 402 7.48 32.73 2.85
N LEU A 403 8.15 33.69 2.21
CA LEU A 403 8.75 33.46 0.89
C LEU A 403 10.11 32.74 0.93
N GLY A 404 10.84 32.84 2.05
CA GLY A 404 12.17 32.23 2.20
C GLY A 404 12.15 30.74 2.56
N ASP A 405 11.14 30.27 3.31
CA ASP A 405 11.11 28.90 3.84
C ASP A 405 10.41 27.89 2.91
N LEU A 406 9.59 28.35 1.95
CA LEU A 406 8.91 27.47 1.00
C LEU A 406 9.88 26.71 0.08
N GLY A 407 11.12 27.19 -0.08
CA GLY A 407 12.19 26.47 -0.79
C GLY A 407 12.56 25.12 -0.15
N ASN A 408 12.24 24.93 1.13
CA ASN A 408 12.45 23.67 1.84
C ASN A 408 11.32 22.64 1.64
N TRP A 409 10.25 23.00 0.93
CA TRP A 409 9.08 22.17 0.73
C TRP A 409 8.88 21.80 -0.74
N PRO A 410 8.54 20.52 -1.03
CA PRO A 410 8.19 20.07 -2.37
C PRO A 410 7.20 20.98 -3.09
N ASP A 411 7.39 21.13 -4.41
CA ASP A 411 6.59 22.01 -5.24
C ASP A 411 5.30 21.33 -5.73
N PRO A 412 4.10 21.82 -5.36
CA PRO A 412 2.84 21.29 -5.87
C PRO A 412 2.63 21.58 -7.36
N GLU A 413 3.26 22.62 -7.93
CA GLU A 413 2.92 23.15 -9.25
C GLU A 413 2.93 22.09 -10.36
N PRO A 414 3.98 21.25 -10.53
CA PRO A 414 4.01 20.26 -11.60
C PRO A 414 2.81 19.29 -11.56
N TYR A 415 2.36 18.92 -10.37
CA TYR A 415 1.22 18.01 -10.20
C TYR A 415 -0.11 18.72 -10.42
N CYS A 416 -0.23 19.98 -10.00
CA CYS A 416 -1.42 20.79 -10.21
C CYS A 416 -1.64 21.05 -11.70
N VAL A 417 -0.58 21.45 -12.41
CA VAL A 417 -0.62 21.69 -13.86
C VAL A 417 -0.95 20.40 -14.62
N ALA A 418 -0.25 19.29 -14.33
CA ALA A 418 -0.51 18.02 -15.00
C ALA A 418 -1.95 17.52 -14.76
N SER A 419 -2.48 17.65 -13.54
CA SER A 419 -3.87 17.29 -13.23
C SER A 419 -4.87 18.11 -14.07
N GLN A 420 -4.65 19.42 -14.19
CA GLN A 420 -5.49 20.31 -14.99
C GLN A 420 -5.41 19.94 -16.48
N ASN A 421 -4.21 19.77 -17.01
CA ASN A 421 -3.98 19.35 -18.40
C ASN A 421 -4.69 18.03 -18.72
N PHE A 422 -4.51 17.00 -17.89
CA PHE A 422 -5.17 15.71 -18.07
C PHE A 422 -6.70 15.84 -18.01
N THR A 423 -7.23 16.71 -17.17
CA THR A 423 -8.65 17.03 -17.14
C THR A 423 -9.12 17.68 -18.45
N LEU A 424 -8.36 18.64 -18.97
CA LEU A 424 -8.64 19.30 -20.25
C LEU A 424 -8.61 18.31 -21.42
N TYR A 425 -7.67 17.37 -21.44
CA TYR A 425 -7.58 16.34 -22.49
C TYR A 425 -8.80 15.42 -22.49
N LEU A 426 -9.33 15.06 -21.32
CA LEU A 426 -10.59 14.32 -21.21
C LEU A 426 -11.76 15.09 -21.81
N TYR A 427 -11.85 16.41 -21.57
CA TYR A 427 -12.90 17.23 -22.17
C TYR A 427 -12.77 17.38 -23.66
N ALA A 428 -11.56 17.67 -24.16
CA ALA A 428 -11.30 17.77 -25.58
C ALA A 428 -11.72 16.49 -26.30
N ARG A 429 -11.38 15.32 -25.73
CA ARG A 429 -11.77 14.01 -26.29
C ARG A 429 -13.27 13.75 -26.23
N ARG A 430 -13.96 14.14 -25.15
CA ARG A 430 -15.43 14.04 -25.07
C ARG A 430 -16.13 14.94 -26.08
N ARG A 431 -15.68 16.19 -26.21
CA ARG A 431 -16.20 17.15 -27.18
C ARG A 431 -16.02 16.64 -28.61
N ALA A 432 -14.84 16.12 -28.94
CA ALA A 432 -14.57 15.52 -30.24
C ALA A 432 -15.45 14.29 -30.52
N ALA A 433 -15.93 13.59 -29.48
CA ALA A 433 -16.87 12.47 -29.60
C ALA A 433 -18.35 12.89 -29.59
N GLY A 434 -18.66 14.19 -29.64
CA GLY A 434 -20.04 14.70 -29.57
C GLY A 434 -20.74 14.46 -28.23
N LEU A 435 -19.98 14.13 -27.18
CA LEU A 435 -20.54 13.87 -25.85
C LEU A 435 -20.65 15.16 -25.03
N PRO A 436 -21.71 15.32 -24.23
CA PRO A 436 -21.87 16.49 -23.37
C PRO A 436 -20.74 16.58 -22.34
N ALA A 437 -20.47 17.83 -21.92
CA ALA A 437 -19.55 18.11 -20.84
C ALA A 437 -19.99 17.37 -19.57
N PRO A 438 -19.06 16.75 -18.81
CA PRO A 438 -19.39 16.16 -17.51
C PRO A 438 -19.94 17.22 -16.56
N THR A 439 -21.07 16.94 -15.91
CA THR A 439 -21.54 17.64 -14.72
C THR A 439 -20.74 17.14 -13.52
N PHE A 440 -20.18 18.06 -12.74
CA PHE A 440 -19.43 17.74 -11.52
C PHE A 440 -20.33 17.64 -10.30
#